data_AF-A0A2K9LQU5-F1
#
_entry.id   AF-A0A2K9LQU5-F1
#
_cell.length_a   1.000
_cell.length_b   1.000
_cell.length_c   1.000
_cell.angle_alpha   90.00
_cell.angle_beta   90.00
_cell.angle_gamma   90.00
#
_symmetry.space_group_name_H-M   'P 1'
#
loop_
_entity.id
_entity.type
_entity.pdbx_description
1 polymer ?
#
loop_
_entity_poly.entity_id
_entity_poly.type
_entity_poly.pdbx_seq_one_letter_code
_entity_poly.pdbx_strand_id
1 'polypeptide(L)'
;MNPEIKQIRPVDVARRLRTQSNEELKSWVRMIITISSTFLSVLIAFKENYVPDNPEFSFLLILGFIFFVVVIFSGVVILHTEVQTKFDSANEIDNVLDLYGEEAAVQHLKGSGSKAIARPIYLYAHFAFHISFALGFVFVVAFLSFNW
;
A
#
# COMPACT_ATOMS: atom_id res chain seq x y z
N MET A 1 -42.76 12.21 -1.93
CA MET A 1 -41.80 11.33 -1.23
C MET A 1 -40.46 12.04 -1.22
N ASN A 2 -40.14 12.70 -0.11
CA ASN A 2 -38.86 13.35 0.07
C ASN A 2 -37.84 12.23 0.33
N PRO A 3 -36.81 12.02 -0.52
CA PRO A 3 -35.77 11.08 -0.15
C PRO A 3 -35.18 11.62 1.15
N GLU A 4 -35.32 10.87 2.25
CA GLU A 4 -34.60 11.16 3.48
C GLU A 4 -33.14 11.35 3.09
N ILE A 5 -32.71 12.61 3.09
CA ILE A 5 -31.30 12.96 2.97
C ILE A 5 -30.68 12.27 4.17
N LYS A 6 -30.08 11.11 3.94
CA LYS A 6 -29.47 10.27 4.96
C LYS A 6 -28.51 11.18 5.72
N GLN A 7 -28.91 11.63 6.90
CA GLN A 7 -28.19 12.66 7.63
C GLN A 7 -26.82 12.06 7.95
N ILE A 8 -25.78 12.58 7.29
CA ILE A 8 -24.43 12.06 7.44
C ILE A 8 -23.99 12.47 8.84
N ARG A 9 -24.08 11.55 9.80
CA ARG A 9 -23.59 11.77 11.16
C ARG A 9 -22.06 11.71 11.14
N PRO A 10 -21.35 12.76 11.56
CA PRO A 10 -19.88 12.79 11.55
C PRO A 10 -19.26 11.59 12.28
N VAL A 11 -19.88 11.14 13.38
CA VAL A 11 -19.46 9.97 14.15
C VAL A 11 -19.51 8.67 13.32
N ASP A 12 -20.55 8.48 12.50
CA ASP A 12 -20.67 7.30 11.63
C ASP A 12 -19.58 7.31 10.53
N VAL A 13 -19.18 8.50 10.07
CA VAL A 13 -18.10 8.68 9.10
C VAL A 13 -16.74 8.37 9.73
N ALA A 14 -16.43 8.94 10.90
CA ALA A 14 -15.18 8.67 11.62
C ALA A 14 -15.03 7.18 11.96
N ARG A 15 -16.13 6.54 12.41
CA ARG A 15 -16.15 5.10 12.67
C ARG A 15 -15.88 4.28 11.41
N ARG A 16 -16.53 4.61 10.28
CA ARG A 16 -16.26 3.94 8.98
C ARG A 16 -14.82 4.08 8.54
N LEU A 17 -14.22 5.27 8.64
CA LEU A 17 -12.83 5.50 8.26
C LEU A 17 -11.87 4.63 9.09
N ARG A 18 -12.11 4.51 10.40
CA ARG A 18 -11.33 3.63 11.30
C ARG A 18 -11.51 2.14 10.94
N THR A 19 -12.73 1.69 10.66
CA THR A 19 -12.99 0.30 10.27
C THR A 19 -12.33 -0.03 8.92
N GLN A 20 -12.48 0.83 7.92
CA GLN A 20 -11.86 0.66 6.60
C GLN A 20 -10.33 0.63 6.70
N SER A 21 -9.73 1.51 7.52
CA SER A 21 -8.29 1.52 7.78
C SER A 21 -7.80 0.17 8.31
N ASN A 22 -8.53 -0.44 9.25
CA ASN A 22 -8.17 -1.75 9.80
C ASN A 22 -8.33 -2.90 8.80
N GLU A 23 -9.36 -2.88 7.95
CA GLU A 23 -9.58 -3.91 6.92
C GLU A 23 -8.52 -3.85 5.83
N GLU A 24 -8.21 -2.66 5.34
CA GLU A 24 -7.14 -2.44 4.36
C GLU A 24 -5.78 -2.82 4.94
N LEU A 25 -5.51 -2.47 6.20
CA LEU A 25 -4.29 -2.91 6.91
C LEU A 25 -4.14 -4.44 6.89
N LYS A 26 -5.20 -5.17 7.22
CA LYS A 26 -5.18 -6.65 7.20
C LYS A 26 -4.96 -7.22 5.80
N SER A 27 -5.63 -6.65 4.79
CA SER A 27 -5.49 -7.07 3.39
C SER A 27 -4.06 -6.87 2.89
N TRP A 28 -3.49 -5.71 3.15
CA TRP A 28 -2.14 -5.36 2.73
C TRP A 28 -1.07 -6.15 3.47
N VAL A 29 -1.20 -6.35 4.79
CA VAL A 29 -0.28 -7.22 5.54
C VAL A 29 -0.29 -8.63 4.95
N ARG A 30 -1.47 -9.16 4.62
CA ARG A 30 -1.57 -10.46 3.94
C ARG A 30 -0.83 -10.44 2.61
N MET A 31 -1.02 -9.40 1.79
CA MET A 31 -0.33 -9.28 0.50
C MET A 31 1.19 -9.22 0.66
N ILE A 32 1.72 -8.44 1.62
CA ILE A 32 3.15 -8.35 1.90
C ILE A 32 3.70 -9.72 2.34
N ILE A 33 2.99 -10.43 3.22
CA ILE A 33 3.38 -11.79 3.65
C ILE A 33 3.36 -12.75 2.45
N THR A 34 2.34 -12.68 1.59
CA THR A 34 2.26 -13.52 0.39
C THR A 34 3.39 -13.24 -0.59
N ILE A 35 3.70 -11.97 -0.87
CA ILE A 35 4.82 -11.60 -1.75
C ILE A 35 6.14 -12.05 -1.15
N SER A 36 6.36 -11.78 0.15
CA SER A 36 7.61 -12.14 0.84
C SER A 36 7.81 -13.65 0.93
N SER A 37 6.75 -14.42 1.21
CA SER A 37 6.82 -15.88 1.24
C SER A 37 7.04 -16.49 -0.13
N THR A 38 6.31 -16.01 -1.15
CA THR A 38 6.53 -16.44 -2.55
C THR A 38 7.95 -16.16 -2.99
N PHE A 39 8.46 -14.97 -2.68
CA PHE A 39 9.82 -14.56 -2.96
C PHE A 39 10.86 -15.46 -2.26
N LEU A 40 10.64 -15.76 -0.98
CA LEU A 40 11.51 -16.67 -0.23
C LEU A 40 11.47 -18.10 -0.79
N SER A 41 10.30 -18.60 -1.19
CA SER A 41 10.17 -19.90 -1.85
C SER A 41 10.93 -19.95 -3.16
N VAL A 42 10.86 -18.89 -3.98
CA VAL A 42 11.63 -18.78 -5.22
C VAL A 42 13.13 -18.78 -4.93
N LEU A 43 13.58 -18.03 -3.92
CA LEU A 43 14.98 -18.02 -3.47
C LEU A 43 15.49 -19.41 -3.04
N ILE A 44 14.70 -20.14 -2.24
CA ILE A 44 15.03 -21.49 -1.79
C ILE A 44 15.09 -22.45 -2.98
N ALA A 45 14.10 -22.38 -3.89
CA ALA A 45 14.07 -23.20 -5.09
C ALA A 45 15.31 -22.96 -5.96
N PHE A 46 15.74 -21.71 -6.13
CA PHE A 46 16.99 -21.38 -6.82
C PHE A 46 18.21 -21.93 -6.08
N LYS A 47 18.29 -21.80 -4.76
CA LYS A 47 19.43 -22.31 -3.97
C LYS A 47 19.58 -23.83 -4.08
N GLU A 48 18.47 -24.58 -4.06
CA GLU A 48 18.51 -26.04 -3.98
C GLU A 48 18.62 -26.72 -5.35
N ASN A 49 18.06 -26.12 -6.40
CA ASN A 49 17.90 -26.80 -7.70
C ASN A 49 18.67 -26.14 -8.85
N TYR A 50 19.30 -25.00 -8.63
CA TYR A 50 19.88 -24.22 -9.72
C TYR A 50 21.42 -24.20 -9.70
N VAL A 51 22.02 -24.80 -10.72
CA VAL A 51 23.43 -24.60 -11.09
C VAL A 51 23.42 -23.80 -12.39
N PRO A 52 23.87 -22.53 -12.40
CA PRO A 52 23.86 -21.71 -13.61
C PRO A 52 24.81 -22.29 -14.67
N ASP A 53 24.32 -22.50 -15.89
CA ASP A 53 25.16 -22.85 -17.04
C ASP A 53 26.07 -21.68 -17.41
N ASN A 54 25.56 -20.45 -17.25
CA ASN A 54 26.31 -19.21 -17.46
C ASN A 54 26.38 -18.40 -16.14
N PRO A 55 27.44 -18.57 -15.32
CA PRO A 55 27.55 -17.90 -14.03
C PRO A 55 27.63 -16.38 -14.14
N GLU A 56 28.07 -15.86 -15.30
CA GLU A 56 28.14 -14.43 -15.59
C GLU A 56 26.77 -13.74 -15.53
N PHE A 57 25.64 -14.44 -15.77
CA PHE A 57 24.31 -13.83 -15.71
C PHE A 57 23.70 -13.82 -14.31
N SER A 58 24.38 -14.39 -13.29
CA SER A 58 23.88 -14.43 -11.91
C SER A 58 23.63 -13.05 -11.31
N PHE A 59 24.28 -12.00 -11.81
CA PHE A 59 24.01 -10.63 -11.35
C PHE A 59 22.59 -10.16 -11.69
N LEU A 60 21.98 -10.66 -12.78
CA LEU A 60 20.60 -10.31 -13.16
C LEU A 60 19.62 -10.79 -12.07
N LEU A 61 19.86 -11.98 -11.52
CA LEU A 61 19.06 -12.52 -10.42
C LEU A 61 19.20 -11.66 -9.15
N ILE A 62 20.43 -11.23 -8.82
CA ILE A 62 20.70 -10.33 -7.68
C ILE A 62 19.97 -8.99 -7.87
N LEU A 63 20.04 -8.40 -9.06
CA LEU A 63 19.32 -7.15 -9.36
C LEU A 63 17.80 -7.34 -9.23
N GLY A 64 17.26 -8.44 -9.76
CA GLY A 64 15.87 -8.81 -9.58
C GLY A 64 15.46 -8.84 -8.12
N PHE A 65 16.26 -9.49 -7.27
CA PHE A 65 16.05 -9.56 -5.82
C PHE A 65 16.08 -8.19 -5.14
N ILE A 66 17.04 -7.32 -5.50
CA ILE A 66 17.10 -5.95 -4.96
C ILE A 66 15.80 -5.20 -5.28
N PHE A 67 15.32 -5.29 -6.52
CA PHE A 67 14.07 -4.65 -6.91
C PHE A 67 12.85 -5.20 -6.15
N PHE A 68 12.77 -6.52 -5.93
CA PHE A 68 11.72 -7.10 -5.10
C PHE A 68 11.76 -6.62 -3.64
N VAL A 69 12.95 -6.43 -3.08
CA VAL A 69 13.10 -5.83 -1.74
C VAL A 69 12.55 -4.40 -1.73
N VAL A 70 12.86 -3.60 -2.75
CA VAL A 70 12.32 -2.23 -2.90
C VAL A 70 10.78 -2.24 -3.02
N VAL A 71 10.20 -3.22 -3.73
CA VAL A 71 8.73 -3.40 -3.81
C VAL A 71 8.14 -3.62 -2.42
N ILE A 72 8.72 -4.52 -1.61
CA ILE A 72 8.25 -4.80 -0.25
C ILE A 72 8.30 -3.54 0.62
N PHE A 73 9.44 -2.83 0.64
CA PHE A 73 9.58 -1.60 1.43
C PHE A 73 8.63 -0.49 0.96
N SER A 74 8.50 -0.29 -0.36
CA SER A 74 7.58 0.70 -0.92
C SER A 74 6.13 0.37 -0.54
N GLY A 75 5.75 -0.91 -0.58
CA GLY A 75 4.44 -1.38 -0.14
C GLY A 75 4.15 -1.08 1.34
N VAL A 76 5.15 -1.25 2.21
CA VAL A 76 5.02 -0.88 3.63
C VAL A 76 4.81 0.63 3.81
N VAL A 77 5.54 1.47 3.05
CA VAL A 77 5.40 2.93 3.11
C VAL A 77 4.04 3.39 2.61
N ILE A 78 3.56 2.83 1.50
CA ILE A 78 2.21 3.06 0.96
C ILE A 78 1.18 2.77 2.05
N LEU A 79 1.26 1.58 2.64
CA LEU A 79 0.34 1.13 3.67
C LEU A 79 0.32 2.06 4.89
N HIS A 80 1.51 2.38 5.39
CA HIS A 80 1.65 3.28 6.53
C HIS A 80 0.99 4.64 6.25
N THR A 81 1.16 5.15 5.04
CA THR A 81 0.61 6.45 4.64
C THR A 81 -0.90 6.40 4.45
N GLU A 82 -1.46 5.36 3.83
CA GLU A 82 -2.91 5.20 3.68
C GLU A 82 -3.61 5.10 5.04
N VAL A 83 -3.06 4.27 5.93
CA VAL A 83 -3.58 4.07 7.28
C VAL A 83 -3.51 5.36 8.08
N GLN A 84 -2.34 6.03 8.10
CA GLN A 84 -2.19 7.32 8.79
C GLN A 84 -3.17 8.36 8.26
N THR A 85 -3.33 8.49 6.95
CA THR A 85 -4.18 9.55 6.40
C THR A 85 -5.66 9.34 6.77
N LYS A 86 -6.13 8.08 6.83
CA LYS A 86 -7.49 7.75 7.30
C LYS A 86 -7.68 7.96 8.80
N PHE A 87 -6.67 7.64 9.61
CA PHE A 87 -6.69 7.90 11.05
C PHE A 87 -6.66 9.40 11.36
N ASP A 88 -5.80 10.15 10.68
CA ASP A 88 -5.70 11.61 10.79
C ASP A 88 -7.04 12.25 10.42
N SER A 89 -7.66 11.82 9.32
CA SER A 89 -8.98 12.30 8.89
C SER A 89 -10.08 12.00 9.91
N ALA A 90 -10.06 10.81 10.52
CA ALA A 90 -11.04 10.45 11.55
C ALA A 90 -10.86 11.28 12.83
N ASN A 91 -9.61 11.53 13.23
CA ASN A 91 -9.30 12.36 14.40
C ASN A 91 -9.62 13.84 14.15
N GLU A 92 -9.44 14.33 12.93
CA GLU A 92 -9.84 15.69 12.55
C GLU A 92 -11.36 15.87 12.66
N ILE A 93 -12.15 14.90 12.19
CA ILE A 93 -13.61 14.92 12.34
C ILE A 93 -14.01 14.93 13.82
N ASP A 94 -13.41 14.07 14.65
CA ASP A 94 -13.68 14.03 16.09
C ASP A 94 -13.31 15.37 16.77
N ASN A 95 -12.16 15.96 16.43
CA ASN A 95 -11.74 17.26 16.96
C ASN A 95 -12.69 18.40 16.58
N VAL A 96 -13.17 18.44 15.33
CA VAL A 96 -14.14 19.46 14.90
C VAL A 96 -15.47 19.29 15.62
N LEU A 97 -15.90 18.03 15.83
CA LEU A 97 -17.10 17.71 16.57
C LEU A 97 -17.00 18.17 18.04
N ASP A 98 -15.87 17.92 18.70
CA ASP A 98 -15.65 18.28 20.10
C ASP A 98 -15.52 19.79 20.31
N LEU A 99 -14.89 20.51 19.37
CA LEU A 99 -14.60 21.94 19.51
C LEU A 99 -15.75 22.85 19.02
N TYR A 100 -16.44 22.46 17.96
CA TYR A 100 -17.39 23.34 17.25
C TYR A 100 -18.79 22.75 17.09
N GLY A 101 -18.99 21.50 17.53
CA GLY A 101 -20.28 20.82 17.47
C GLY A 101 -20.61 20.19 16.12
N GLU A 102 -21.76 19.52 16.07
CA GLU A 102 -22.14 18.64 14.96
C GLU A 102 -22.37 19.40 13.64
N GLU A 103 -22.93 20.60 13.70
CA GLU A 103 -23.26 21.38 12.51
C GLU A 103 -21.99 21.87 11.76
N ALA A 104 -20.97 22.27 12.52
CA ALA A 104 -19.66 22.62 11.98
C ALA A 104 -18.93 21.41 11.37
N ALA A 105 -19.01 20.24 12.02
CA ALA A 105 -18.43 19.00 11.50
C ALA A 105 -19.11 18.54 10.19
N VAL A 106 -20.43 18.71 10.07
CA VAL A 106 -21.17 18.44 8.82
C VAL A 106 -20.78 19.41 7.72
N GLN A 107 -20.57 20.70 8.02
CA GLN A 107 -20.09 21.68 7.05
C GLN A 107 -18.66 21.37 6.60
N HIS A 108 -17.78 20.99 7.53
CA HIS A 108 -16.41 20.56 7.23
C HIS A 108 -16.41 19.40 6.24
N LEU A 109 -17.15 18.34 6.54
CA LEU A 109 -17.29 17.16 5.66
C LEU A 109 -17.84 17.50 4.26
N LYS A 110 -18.72 18.50 4.15
CA LYS A 110 -19.26 18.96 2.86
C LYS A 110 -18.26 19.80 2.06
N GLY A 111 -17.42 20.58 2.74
CA GLY A 111 -16.47 21.52 2.12
C GLY A 111 -15.13 20.89 1.72
N SER A 112 -14.51 20.12 2.61
CA SER A 112 -13.23 19.45 2.35
C SER A 112 -13.41 18.13 1.59
N GLY A 113 -14.60 17.53 1.68
CA GLY A 113 -14.79 16.12 1.38
C GLY A 113 -13.96 15.25 2.33
N SER A 114 -14.25 13.96 2.45
CA SER A 114 -13.39 13.04 3.23
C SER A 114 -12.02 12.78 2.57
N LYS A 115 -11.51 13.74 1.77
CA LYS A 115 -10.32 13.57 0.95
C LYS A 115 -9.09 13.77 1.82
N ALA A 116 -8.67 12.65 2.40
CA ALA A 116 -7.30 12.35 2.75
C ALA A 116 -6.32 13.02 1.75
N ILE A 117 -5.62 14.07 2.18
CA ILE A 117 -4.59 14.72 1.35
C ILE A 117 -3.45 13.71 1.20
N ALA A 118 -3.26 13.20 -0.03
CA ALA A 118 -2.19 12.25 -0.32
C ALA A 118 -0.85 12.93 -0.02
N ARG A 119 -0.13 12.44 1.00
CA ARG A 119 1.20 12.94 1.33
C ARG A 119 2.13 12.70 0.13
N PRO A 120 3.04 13.62 -0.23
CA PRO A 120 3.94 13.43 -1.38
C PRO A 120 4.70 12.09 -1.35
N ILE A 121 5.04 11.60 -0.16
CA ILE A 121 5.70 10.30 0.05
C ILE A 121 4.87 9.12 -0.48
N TYR A 122 3.54 9.21 -0.45
CA TYR A 122 2.64 8.21 -1.01
C TYR A 122 2.82 8.09 -2.52
N LEU A 123 2.88 9.21 -3.23
CA LEU A 123 3.05 9.24 -4.69
C LEU A 123 4.40 8.64 -5.10
N TYR A 124 5.48 9.02 -4.41
CA TYR A 124 6.81 8.46 -4.66
C TYR A 124 6.86 6.97 -4.35
N ALA A 125 6.26 6.52 -3.24
CA ALA A 125 6.23 5.10 -2.89
C ALA A 125 5.41 4.28 -3.89
N HIS A 126 4.27 4.78 -4.36
CA HIS A 126 3.49 4.13 -5.42
C HIS A 126 4.28 4.00 -6.72
N PHE A 127 4.94 5.06 -7.14
CA PHE A 127 5.75 5.05 -8.35
C PHE A 127 6.92 4.07 -8.23
N ALA A 128 7.66 4.11 -7.10
CA ALA A 128 8.75 3.21 -6.80
C ALA A 128 8.30 1.74 -6.76
N PHE A 129 7.14 1.46 -6.17
CA PHE A 129 6.56 0.11 -6.12
C PHE A 129 6.34 -0.47 -7.51
N HIS A 130 5.68 0.26 -8.42
CA HIS A 130 5.32 -0.25 -9.74
C HIS A 130 6.54 -0.42 -10.64
N ILE A 131 7.44 0.56 -10.65
CA ILE A 131 8.66 0.50 -11.46
C ILE A 131 9.59 -0.59 -10.96
N SER A 132 9.76 -0.70 -9.63
CA SER A 132 10.64 -1.74 -9.06
C SER A 132 10.07 -3.12 -9.34
N PHE A 133 8.75 -3.30 -9.28
CA PHE A 133 8.13 -4.56 -9.66
C PHE A 133 8.39 -4.91 -11.13
N ALA A 134 8.18 -3.95 -12.05
CA ALA A 134 8.41 -4.16 -13.47
C ALA A 134 9.88 -4.48 -13.78
N LEU A 135 10.82 -3.72 -13.21
CA LEU A 135 12.25 -3.95 -13.38
C LEU A 135 12.67 -5.30 -12.79
N GLY A 136 12.24 -5.62 -11.56
CA GLY A 136 12.53 -6.90 -10.92
C GLY A 136 12.04 -8.09 -11.75
N PHE A 137 10.83 -7.99 -12.31
CA PHE A 137 10.28 -9.00 -13.22
C PHE A 137 11.11 -9.13 -14.51
N VAL A 138 11.49 -8.03 -15.14
CA VAL A 138 12.33 -8.03 -16.35
C VAL A 138 13.69 -8.69 -16.07
N PHE A 139 14.32 -8.39 -14.94
CA PHE A 139 15.61 -9.00 -14.58
C PHE A 139 15.51 -10.51 -14.36
N VAL A 140 14.44 -10.99 -13.70
CA VAL A 140 14.21 -12.43 -13.51
C VAL A 140 13.92 -13.12 -14.85
N VAL A 141 13.10 -12.53 -15.72
CA VAL A 141 12.80 -13.11 -17.05
C VAL A 141 14.04 -13.12 -17.94
N ALA A 142 14.82 -12.03 -17.94
CA ALA A 142 16.07 -11.95 -18.70
C ALA A 142 17.06 -13.01 -18.22
N PHE A 143 17.20 -13.18 -16.91
CA PHE A 143 18.02 -14.24 -16.33
C PHE A 143 17.59 -15.62 -16.83
N LEU A 144 16.30 -15.94 -16.78
CA LEU A 144 15.79 -17.22 -17.28
C LEU A 144 16.01 -17.41 -18.79
N SER A 145 16.01 -16.33 -19.57
CA SER A 145 16.18 -16.39 -21.03
C SER A 145 17.63 -16.59 -21.47
N PHE A 146 18.60 -16.07 -20.70
CA PHE A 146 20.04 -16.19 -21.01
C PHE A 146 20.71 -17.41 -20.37
N ASN A 147 20.00 -18.10 -19.48
CA ASN A 147 20.51 -19.19 -18.67
C ASN A 147 19.72 -20.48 -18.93
N TRP A 148 19.14 -20.58 -20.13
CA TRP A 148 18.56 -21.74 -20.80
C TRP A 148 19.38 -22.03 -22.06
#